data_AF-A0A5C7MJF6-F1
#
_entry.id   AF-A0A5C7MJF6-F1
#
_cell.length_a   1.000
_cell.length_b   1.000
_cell.length_c   1.000
_cell.angle_alpha   90.00
_cell.angle_beta   90.00
_cell.angle_gamma   90.00
#
_symmetry.space_group_name_H-M   'P 1'
#
loop_
_entity.id
_entity.type
_entity.pdbx_description
1 polymer ?
#
loop_
_entity_poly.entity_id
_entity_poly.type
_entity_poly.pdbx_seq_one_letter_code
_entity_poly.pdbx_strand_id
1 'polypeptide(L)' 'MQTRHLIPIEGAQQELGGIGRTTLYRLIKEGHLIRANIGRRSFITGESLAAYVTSITEE' A
#
# COMPACT_ATOMS: atom_id res chain seq x y z
N MET A 1 18.35 -5.09 -3.60
CA MET A 1 17.31 -4.21 -4.17
C MET A 1 16.95 -3.18 -3.10
N GLN A 2 16.80 -1.89 -3.44
CA GLN A 2 16.41 -0.88 -2.44
C GLN A 2 14.92 -1.03 -2.09
N THR A 3 14.61 -1.37 -0.85
CA THR A 3 13.23 -1.37 -0.35
C THR A 3 12.81 0.07 -0.07
N ARG A 4 11.85 0.59 -0.84
CA ARG A 4 11.23 1.88 -0.51
C ARG A 4 10.30 1.68 0.70
N HIS A 5 10.66 2.26 1.84
CA HIS A 5 9.88 2.14 3.07
C HIS A 5 8.54 2.89 3.01
N LEU A 6 8.47 3.98 2.25
CA LEU A 6 7.27 4.82 2.14
C LEU A 6 6.90 5.00 0.68
N ILE A 7 5.71 4.51 0.33
CA ILE A 7 5.20 4.49 -1.03
C ILE A 7 4.05 5.50 -1.12
N PRO A 8 4.11 6.51 -2.01
CA PRO A 8 2.98 7.41 -2.22
C PRO A 8 1.71 6.64 -2.59
N ILE A 9 0.54 7.19 -2.26
CA ILE A 9 -0.77 6.58 -2.57
C ILE A 9 -0.86 6.10 -4.02
N GLU A 10 -0.47 6.94 -4.98
CA GLU A 10 -0.48 6.59 -6.42
C GLU A 10 0.47 5.44 -6.74
N GLY A 11 1.65 5.41 -6.11
CA GLY A 11 2.60 4.30 -6.26
C GLY A 11 2.00 2.98 -5.75
N ALA A 12 1.37 3.00 -4.58
CA ALA A 12 0.72 1.81 -4.04
C ALA A 12 -0.45 1.32 -4.91
N GLN A 13 -1.18 2.23 -5.58
CA GLN A 13 -2.19 1.84 -6.57
C GLN A 13 -1.56 1.09 -7.74
N GLN A 14 -0.44 1.58 -8.28
CA GLN A 14 0.25 0.94 -9.41
C GLN A 14 0.83 -0.42 -9.05
N GLU A 15 1.47 -0.54 -7.89
CA GLU A 15 2.01 -1.82 -7.38
C GLU A 15 0.91 -2.88 -7.21
N LEU A 16 -0.33 -2.47 -6.91
CA LEU A 16 -1.48 -3.37 -6.80
C LEU A 16 -2.23 -3.56 -8.14
N GLY A 17 -1.60 -3.28 -9.28
CA GLY A 17 -2.21 -3.47 -10.60
C GLY A 17 -3.13 -2.33 -11.04
N GLY A 18 -2.92 -1.11 -10.52
CA GLY A 18 -3.64 0.09 -10.94
C GLY A 18 -5.03 0.26 -10.30
N ILE A 19 -5.26 -0.30 -9.11
CA ILE A 19 -6.56 -0.21 -8.43
C ILE A 19 -7.02 1.22 -8.18
N GLY A 20 -8.34 1.43 -8.11
CA GLY A 20 -8.93 2.72 -7.75
C GLY A 20 -8.64 3.15 -6.31
N ARG A 21 -8.67 4.47 -6.06
CA ARG A 21 -8.45 5.05 -4.72
C ARG A 21 -9.40 4.49 -3.67
N THR A 22 -10.67 4.30 -4.01
CA THR A 22 -11.68 3.74 -3.10
C THR A 22 -11.28 2.36 -2.60
N THR A 23 -10.77 1.50 -3.49
CA THR A 23 -10.28 0.16 -3.12
C THR A 23 -9.06 0.25 -2.21
N LEU A 24 -8.10 1.13 -2.53
CA LEU A 24 -6.93 1.32 -1.65
C LEU A 24 -7.34 1.76 -0.25
N TYR A 25 -8.24 2.75 -0.12
CA TYR A 25 -8.73 3.21 1.18
C TYR A 25 -9.55 2.15 1.91
N ARG A 26 -10.26 1.28 1.19
CA ARG A 26 -10.92 0.11 1.77
C ARG A 26 -9.90 -0.85 2.39
N LEU A 27 -8.82 -1.18 1.68
CA LEU A 27 -7.75 -2.04 2.21
C LEU A 27 -7.04 -1.42 3.44
N ILE A 28 -6.86 -0.10 3.46
CA ILE A 28 -6.37 0.60 4.65
C ILE A 28 -7.36 0.45 5.81
N LYS A 29 -8.66 0.65 5.56
CA LYS A 29 -9.71 0.54 6.57
C LYS A 29 -9.83 -0.88 7.13
N GLU A 30 -9.66 -1.89 6.29
CA GLU A 30 -9.67 -3.31 6.64
C GLU A 30 -8.37 -3.77 7.35
N GLY A 31 -7.34 -2.91 7.42
CA GLY A 31 -6.09 -3.20 8.11
C GLY A 31 -5.05 -3.96 7.27
N HIS A 32 -5.34 -4.21 5.99
CA HIS A 32 -4.40 -4.85 5.07
C HIS A 32 -3.21 -3.95 4.72
N LEU A 33 -3.43 -2.64 4.65
CA LEU A 33 -2.39 -1.65 4.33
C LEU A 33 -2.19 -0.66 5.47
N ILE A 34 -0.94 -0.41 5.85
CA ILE A 34 -0.60 0.56 6.88
C ILE A 34 -0.33 1.91 6.21
N ARG A 35 -1.15 2.92 6.57
CA ARG A 35 -0.99 4.30 6.11
C ARG A 35 -0.09 5.09 7.07
N ALA A 36 0.97 5.68 6.54
CA ALA A 36 1.80 6.67 7.24
C ALA A 36 1.46 8.09 6.77
N ASN A 37 1.14 8.99 7.70
CA ASN A 37 0.89 10.40 7.42
C ASN A 37 2.13 11.23 7.77
N ILE A 38 2.66 11.97 6.79
CA ILE A 38 3.83 12.85 6.98
C ILE A 38 3.45 14.23 6.46
N GLY A 39 3.14 15.13 7.40
CA GLY A 39 2.59 16.46 7.08
C GLY A 39 1.31 16.33 6.25
N ARG A 40 1.28 17.00 5.09
CA ARG A 40 0.13 16.98 4.17
C ARG A 40 0.11 15.76 3.23
N ARG A 41 1.13 14.89 3.27
CA ARG A 41 1.26 13.75 2.36
C ARG A 41 0.92 12.45 3.07
N SER A 42 0.31 11.54 2.34
CA SER A 42 -0.01 10.19 2.81
C SER A 42 0.78 9.16 2.01
N PHE A 43 1.26 8.15 2.72
CA PHE A 43 2.05 7.05 2.18
C PHE A 43 1.48 5.73 2.69
N ILE A 44 1.76 4.65 1.96
CA ILE A 44 1.62 3.27 2.42
C ILE A 44 3.01 2.77 2.78
N THR A 45 3.12 2.02 3.88
CA THR A 45 4.40 1.40 4.23
C THR A 45 4.72 0.29 3.22
N GLY A 46 5.97 0.24 2.76
CA GLY A 46 6.41 -0.80 1.83
C GLY A 46 6.26 -2.21 2.40
N GLU A 47 6.47 -2.35 3.71
CA GLU A 47 6.32 -3.62 4.42
C GLU A 47 4.87 -4.13 4.37
N SER A 48 3.88 -3.32 4.75
CA SER A 48 2.47 -3.75 4.68
C SER A 48 2.01 -4.05 3.26
N LEU A 49 2.54 -3.31 2.27
CA LEU A 49 2.19 -3.54 0.87
C LEU A 49 2.74 -4.88 0.38
N ALA A 50 4.02 -5.15 0.66
CA ALA A 50 4.65 -6.43 0.32
C ALA A 50 3.93 -7.60 1.02
N ALA A 51 3.67 -7.48 2.32
CA ALA A 51 2.94 -8.49 3.09
C ALA A 51 1.55 -8.78 2.51
N TYR A 52 0.82 -7.73 2.10
CA TYR A 52 -0.50 -7.91 1.47
C TYR A 52 -0.39 -8.63 0.12
N VAL A 53 0.55 -8.24 -0.75
CA VAL A 53 0.77 -8.90 -2.04
C VAL A 53 1.10 -10.38 -1.83
N THR A 54 2.06 -10.67 -0.96
CA THR A 54 2.43 -12.04 -0.59
C THR A 54 1.21 -12.83 -0.13
N SER A 55 0.37 -12.27 0.75
CA SER A 55 -0.82 -12.96 1.30
C SER A 55 -1.89 -13.32 0.27
N ILE A 56 -1.90 -12.69 -0.91
CA ILE A 56 -2.88 -12.96 -1.98
C ILE A 56 -2.28 -13.67 -3.19
N THR A 57 -0.94 -13.85 -3.23
CA THR A 57 -0.25 -14.52 -4.33
C THR A 57 0.36 -15.87 -3.93
N GLU A 58 0.59 -16.10 -2.64
CA GLU A 58 1.06 -17.39 -2.14
C GLU A 58 -0.15 -18.25 -1.75
N GLU A 59 -0.19 -19.48 -2.29
CA GLU A 59 -1.20 -20.54 -2.04
C GLU A 59 -0.79 -21.42 -0.86
#